data_AF-A0A023FNI6-F1
#
_entry.id   AF-A0A023FNI6-F1
#
_cell.length_a   1.000
_cell.length_b   1.000
_cell.length_c   1.000
_cell.angle_alpha   90.00
_cell.angle_beta   90.00
_cell.angle_gamma   90.00
#
_symmetry.space_group_name_H-M   'P 1'
#
loop_
_entity.id
_entity.type
_entity.pdbx_description
1 polymer ?
#
loop_
_entity_poly.entity_id
_entity_poly.type
_entity_poly.pdbx_seq_one_letter_code
_entity_poly.pdbx_strand_id
1 'polypeptide(L)'
;VSFYKMVSNLSPYEFEDGTFEEFVDVFVNGNFGYGDYFEHVASGYALREEPNVFFITYEELKKDTRGGILRLAYFLGKKYGNALEEDEKLFEQLLARSKPEYMRSVVVINLSASSNPHLQELISRNENSCKEGYEGDKNRYGLVRTAKVGGWKEYFTPELLQRMELRIREAEKSSSFMSLWKDIRAETLQAASSGCY
;
A
#
# COMPACT_ATOMS: atom_id res chain seq x y z
N VAL A 1 6.85 -3.11 -4.49
CA VAL A 1 7.24 -1.83 -5.14
C VAL A 1 7.00 -0.60 -4.27
N SER A 2 5.77 -0.31 -3.80
CA SER A 2 5.56 0.91 -3.00
C SER A 2 6.42 0.93 -1.73
N PHE A 3 6.49 -0.19 -1.02
CA PHE A 3 7.33 -0.31 0.16
C PHE A 3 8.82 -0.22 -0.18
N TYR A 4 9.29 -0.94 -1.22
CA TYR A 4 10.64 -0.79 -1.76
C TYR A 4 11.04 0.68 -1.98
N LYS A 5 10.20 1.47 -2.65
CA LYS A 5 10.48 2.90 -2.89
C LYS A 5 10.51 3.74 -1.61
N MET A 6 9.78 3.34 -0.58
CA MET A 6 9.85 4.01 0.71
C MET A 6 11.18 3.71 1.40
N VAL A 7 11.57 2.44 1.49
CA VAL A 7 12.79 2.05 2.19
C VAL A 7 14.06 2.44 1.46
N SER A 8 14.04 2.50 0.12
CA SER A 8 15.17 3.00 -0.67
C SER A 8 15.34 4.51 -0.60
N ASN A 9 14.32 5.26 -0.16
CA ASN A 9 14.36 6.71 -0.07
C ASN A 9 14.60 7.21 1.36
N LEU A 10 14.24 6.43 2.37
CA LEU A 10 14.28 6.84 3.78
C LEU A 10 15.48 6.20 4.48
N SER A 11 16.43 7.02 4.92
CA SER A 11 17.66 6.54 5.56
C SER A 11 17.49 5.65 6.80
N PRO A 12 16.42 5.75 7.61
CA PRO A 12 16.23 4.84 8.75
C PRO A 12 16.10 3.36 8.38
N TYR A 13 15.86 3.03 7.11
CA TYR A 13 15.76 1.64 6.66
C TYR A 13 17.09 1.10 6.13
N GLU A 14 18.12 1.94 5.97
CA GLU A 14 19.46 1.54 5.53
C GLU A 14 19.44 0.67 4.25
N PHE A 15 18.61 1.06 3.27
CA PHE A 15 18.36 0.31 2.03
C PHE A 15 18.48 1.19 0.76
N GLU A 16 19.20 2.31 0.83
CA GLU A 16 19.30 3.30 -0.25
C GLU A 16 19.98 2.80 -1.52
N ASP A 17 20.88 1.83 -1.36
CA ASP A 17 21.63 1.18 -2.43
C ASP A 17 21.09 -0.23 -2.75
N GLY A 18 20.03 -0.65 -2.06
CA GLY A 18 19.38 -1.94 -2.27
C GLY A 18 18.62 -2.02 -3.60
N THR A 19 18.78 -3.14 -4.28
CA THR A 19 18.07 -3.45 -5.52
C THR A 19 16.63 -3.89 -5.24
N PHE A 20 15.78 -3.81 -6.26
CA PHE A 20 14.41 -4.32 -6.15
C PHE A 20 14.37 -5.85 -5.98
N GLU A 21 15.33 -6.55 -6.56
CA GLU A 21 15.47 -8.01 -6.42
C GLU A 21 15.77 -8.41 -4.98
N GLU A 22 16.77 -7.79 -4.35
CA GLU A 22 17.08 -8.02 -2.93
C GLU A 22 15.86 -7.74 -2.04
N PHE A 23 15.13 -6.65 -2.33
CA PHE A 23 13.89 -6.36 -1.60
C PHE A 23 12.85 -7.47 -1.74
N VAL A 24 12.67 -8.02 -2.95
CA VAL A 24 11.74 -9.13 -3.18
C VAL A 24 12.17 -10.35 -2.38
N ASP A 25 13.46 -10.68 -2.32
CA ASP A 25 13.96 -11.82 -1.56
C ASP A 25 13.68 -11.68 -0.06
N VAL A 26 13.90 -10.50 0.53
CA VAL A 26 13.56 -10.31 1.95
C VAL A 26 12.05 -10.32 2.16
N PHE A 27 11.27 -9.73 1.25
CA PHE A 27 9.81 -9.68 1.34
C PHE A 27 9.17 -11.08 1.28
N VAL A 28 9.58 -11.94 0.34
CA VAL A 28 8.99 -13.28 0.22
C VAL A 28 9.35 -14.19 1.40
N ASN A 29 10.49 -13.95 2.03
CA ASN A 29 10.91 -14.67 3.23
C ASN A 29 10.21 -14.18 4.52
N GLY A 30 9.43 -13.09 4.47
CA GLY A 30 8.70 -12.55 5.63
C GLY A 30 9.59 -11.90 6.69
N ASN A 31 10.89 -11.71 6.41
CA ASN A 31 11.89 -11.25 7.38
C ASN A 31 12.02 -9.72 7.44
N PHE A 32 10.97 -8.96 7.11
CA PHE A 32 11.06 -7.50 6.98
C PHE A 32 9.81 -6.76 7.46
N GLY A 33 10.01 -5.61 8.10
CA GLY A 33 8.93 -4.76 8.58
C GLY A 33 8.08 -5.44 9.67
N TYR A 34 6.80 -5.64 9.38
CA TYR A 34 5.82 -6.20 10.33
C TYR A 34 5.63 -7.73 10.18
N GLY A 35 6.59 -8.42 9.56
CA GLY A 35 6.57 -9.86 9.36
C GLY A 35 5.97 -10.27 8.02
N ASP A 36 5.42 -11.48 7.97
CA ASP A 36 4.91 -12.05 6.73
C ASP A 36 3.64 -11.36 6.23
N TYR A 37 3.72 -10.82 5.01
CA TYR A 37 2.59 -10.10 4.38
C TYR A 37 1.36 -10.99 4.22
N PHE A 38 1.54 -12.25 3.82
CA PHE A 38 0.42 -13.14 3.52
C PHE A 38 -0.29 -13.57 4.81
N GLU A 39 0.45 -13.88 5.87
CA GLU A 39 -0.13 -14.14 7.19
C GLU A 39 -0.87 -12.91 7.73
N HIS A 40 -0.27 -11.72 7.60
CA HIS A 40 -0.89 -10.48 8.04
C HIS A 40 -2.24 -10.23 7.35
N VAL A 41 -2.29 -10.29 6.02
CA VAL A 41 -3.55 -10.08 5.26
C VAL A 41 -4.54 -11.20 5.52
N ALA A 42 -4.09 -12.46 5.61
CA ALA A 42 -4.95 -13.60 5.92
C ALA A 42 -5.68 -13.42 7.25
N SER A 43 -4.97 -12.94 8.29
CA SER A 43 -5.57 -12.73 9.61
C SER A 43 -6.72 -11.71 9.57
N GLY A 44 -6.55 -10.60 8.84
CA GLY A 44 -7.61 -9.61 8.66
C GLY A 44 -8.75 -10.12 7.76
N TYR A 45 -8.42 -10.83 6.68
CA TYR A 45 -9.40 -11.39 5.74
C TYR A 45 -10.29 -12.46 6.38
N ALA A 46 -9.78 -13.23 7.34
CA ALA A 46 -10.55 -14.20 8.10
C ALA A 46 -11.70 -13.54 8.90
N LEU A 47 -11.53 -12.28 9.32
CA LEU A 47 -12.49 -11.52 10.10
C LEU A 47 -13.38 -10.61 9.24
N ARG A 48 -13.29 -10.66 7.91
CA ARG A 48 -13.93 -9.68 7.01
C ARG A 48 -15.47 -9.61 7.11
N GLU A 49 -16.11 -10.67 7.59
CA GLU A 49 -17.57 -10.75 7.77
C GLU A 49 -18.00 -10.30 9.19
N GLU A 50 -17.06 -10.02 10.08
CA GLU A 50 -17.35 -9.51 11.42
C GLU A 50 -17.95 -8.09 11.33
N PRO A 51 -18.97 -7.78 12.13
CA PRO A 51 -19.74 -6.53 12.00
C PRO A 51 -18.90 -5.26 12.22
N ASN A 52 -17.78 -5.38 12.94
CA ASN A 52 -16.87 -4.27 13.24
C ASN A 52 -15.58 -4.30 12.39
N VAL A 53 -15.57 -5.04 11.28
CA VAL A 53 -14.44 -5.08 10.35
C VAL A 53 -14.88 -4.56 8.98
N PHE A 54 -14.24 -3.50 8.52
CA PHE A 54 -14.42 -2.99 7.16
C PHE A 54 -13.26 -3.44 6.28
N PHE A 55 -13.47 -4.52 5.54
CA PHE A 55 -12.49 -5.00 4.57
C PHE A 55 -12.69 -4.33 3.21
N ILE A 56 -11.63 -3.73 2.67
CA ILE A 56 -11.58 -3.13 1.32
C ILE A 56 -10.19 -3.30 0.73
N THR A 57 -10.11 -3.52 -0.57
CA THR A 57 -8.83 -3.55 -1.28
C THR A 57 -8.48 -2.19 -1.88
N TYR A 58 -7.19 -1.93 -2.09
CA TYR A 58 -6.74 -0.72 -2.76
C TYR A 58 -7.26 -0.64 -4.21
N GLU A 59 -7.33 -1.77 -4.90
CA GLU A 59 -7.84 -1.88 -6.27
C GLU A 59 -9.33 -1.54 -6.35
N GLU A 60 -10.15 -2.03 -5.43
CA GLU A 60 -11.57 -1.66 -5.36
C GLU A 60 -11.75 -0.17 -5.12
N LEU A 61 -10.99 0.41 -4.17
CA LEU A 61 -11.06 1.83 -3.88
C LEU A 61 -10.63 2.70 -5.07
N LYS A 62 -9.64 2.25 -5.84
CA LYS A 62 -9.22 2.93 -7.07
C LYS A 62 -10.22 2.77 -8.22
N LYS A 63 -10.91 1.64 -8.31
CA LYS A 63 -11.92 1.36 -9.33
C LYS A 63 -13.20 2.17 -9.10
N ASP A 64 -13.66 2.23 -7.85
CA ASP A 64 -14.85 2.98 -7.45
C ASP A 64 -14.61 3.68 -6.10
N THR A 65 -13.97 4.84 -6.17
CA THR A 65 -13.66 5.65 -4.97
C THR A 65 -14.94 6.15 -4.30
N ARG A 66 -15.95 6.52 -5.10
CA ARG A 66 -17.22 7.04 -4.58
C ARG A 66 -17.98 5.96 -3.83
N GLY A 67 -18.18 4.79 -4.43
CA GLY A 67 -18.81 3.65 -3.75
C GLY A 67 -18.02 3.19 -2.53
N GLY A 68 -16.68 3.19 -2.59
CA GLY A 68 -15.82 2.88 -1.45
C GLY A 68 -16.03 3.82 -0.25
N ILE A 69 -16.04 5.14 -0.50
CA ILE A 69 -16.29 6.15 0.55
C ILE A 69 -17.70 6.03 1.12
N LEU A 70 -18.71 5.84 0.27
CA LEU A 70 -20.10 5.71 0.73
C LEU A 70 -20.29 4.45 1.61
N ARG A 71 -19.71 3.31 1.20
CA ARG A 71 -19.70 2.08 2.00
C ARG A 71 -19.03 2.29 3.35
N LEU A 72 -17.87 2.96 3.37
CA LEU A 72 -17.17 3.28 4.61
C LEU A 72 -18.02 4.19 5.51
N ALA A 73 -18.69 5.19 4.95
CA ALA A 73 -19.56 6.08 5.71
C ALA A 73 -20.70 5.30 6.39
N TYR A 74 -21.38 4.41 5.67
CA TYR A 74 -22.42 3.56 6.26
C TYR A 74 -21.87 2.60 7.33
N PHE A 75 -20.68 2.06 7.11
CA PHE A 75 -20.00 1.21 8.10
C PHE A 75 -19.73 1.97 9.40
N LEU A 76 -19.29 3.24 9.32
CA LEU A 76 -19.11 4.11 10.50
C LEU A 76 -20.44 4.53 11.15
N GLY A 77 -21.55 4.42 10.42
CA GLY A 77 -22.91 4.59 10.91
C GLY A 77 -23.85 5.26 9.90
N LYS A 78 -25.13 4.89 9.94
CA LYS A 78 -26.18 5.37 9.01
C LYS A 78 -26.22 6.88 8.83
N LYS A 79 -25.99 7.65 9.91
CA LYS A 79 -25.97 9.12 9.86
C LYS A 79 -24.93 9.67 8.89
N TYR A 80 -23.79 9.00 8.72
CA TYR A 80 -22.74 9.45 7.81
C TYR A 80 -23.07 9.08 6.36
N GLY A 81 -23.62 7.87 6.13
CA GLY A 81 -24.09 7.47 4.81
C GLY A 81 -25.19 8.38 4.28
N ASN A 82 -26.24 8.62 5.07
CA ASN A 82 -27.33 9.52 4.72
C ASN A 82 -26.83 10.95 4.44
N ALA A 83 -25.91 11.46 5.25
CA ALA A 83 -25.35 12.80 5.04
C ALA A 83 -24.65 12.94 3.67
N LEU A 84 -24.01 11.88 3.17
CA LEU A 84 -23.38 11.90 1.85
C LEU A 84 -24.38 11.77 0.69
N GLU A 85 -25.51 11.09 0.92
CA GLU A 85 -26.57 10.97 -0.09
C GLU A 85 -27.43 12.24 -0.19
N GLU A 86 -27.67 12.91 0.94
CA GLU A 86 -28.48 14.12 1.02
C GLU A 86 -27.72 15.39 0.60
N ASP A 87 -26.39 15.44 0.83
CA ASP A 87 -25.53 16.58 0.48
C ASP A 87 -24.44 16.18 -0.54
N GLU A 88 -24.79 16.31 -1.81
CA GLU A 88 -23.87 16.06 -2.93
C GLU A 88 -22.62 16.96 -2.87
N LYS A 89 -22.73 18.18 -2.35
CA LYS A 89 -21.57 19.09 -2.26
C LYS A 89 -20.59 18.60 -1.21
N LEU A 90 -21.08 18.10 -0.08
CA LEU A 90 -20.24 17.47 0.93
C LEU A 90 -19.52 16.26 0.35
N PHE A 91 -20.21 15.41 -0.41
CA PHE A 91 -19.60 14.23 -1.00
C PHE A 91 -18.52 14.61 -2.03
N GLU A 92 -18.81 15.56 -2.92
CA GLU A 92 -17.81 16.05 -3.89
C GLU A 92 -16.58 16.67 -3.20
N GLN A 93 -16.74 17.35 -2.07
CA GLN A 93 -15.62 17.85 -1.27
C GLN A 93 -14.76 16.70 -0.71
N LEU A 94 -15.38 15.64 -0.20
CA LEU A 94 -14.64 14.46 0.30
C LEU A 94 -13.91 13.74 -0.83
N LEU A 95 -14.55 13.59 -1.98
CA LEU A 95 -13.93 13.02 -3.17
C LEU A 95 -12.72 13.85 -3.60
N ALA A 96 -12.87 15.18 -3.67
CA ALA A 96 -11.78 16.09 -4.00
C ALA A 96 -10.61 15.99 -3.01
N ARG A 97 -10.88 15.88 -1.71
CA ARG A 97 -9.85 15.70 -0.67
C ARG A 97 -9.21 14.32 -0.67
N SER A 98 -9.91 13.30 -1.15
CA SER A 98 -9.39 11.94 -1.25
C SER A 98 -8.55 11.69 -2.51
N LYS A 99 -8.53 12.66 -3.44
CA LYS A 99 -7.72 12.57 -4.67
C LYS A 99 -6.22 12.54 -4.34
N PRO A 100 -5.43 11.72 -5.06
CA PRO A 100 -3.98 11.65 -4.85
C PRO A 100 -3.28 13.01 -4.92
N GLU A 101 -3.74 13.92 -5.80
CA GLU A 101 -3.16 15.24 -5.98
C GLU A 101 -3.27 16.09 -4.71
N TYR A 102 -4.43 16.03 -4.03
CA TYR A 102 -4.63 16.69 -2.75
C TYR A 102 -3.85 15.96 -1.64
N MET A 103 -3.94 14.63 -1.59
CA MET A 103 -3.30 13.83 -0.55
C MET A 103 -1.77 13.97 -0.54
N ARG A 104 -1.14 14.23 -1.69
CA ARG A 104 0.31 14.53 -1.78
C ARG A 104 0.74 15.75 -0.97
N SER A 105 -0.11 16.77 -0.86
CA SER A 105 0.25 18.01 -0.15
C SER A 105 0.01 17.92 1.35
N VAL A 106 -0.85 16.99 1.80
CA VAL A 106 -1.23 16.87 3.22
C VAL A 106 -0.65 15.64 3.92
N VAL A 107 -0.35 14.56 3.19
CA VAL A 107 0.25 13.34 3.77
C VAL A 107 1.77 13.36 3.62
N VAL A 108 2.39 14.27 4.36
CA VAL A 108 3.84 14.46 4.40
C VAL A 108 4.36 14.14 5.79
N ILE A 109 5.30 13.20 5.87
CA ILE A 109 5.99 12.83 7.11
C ILE A 109 7.14 13.81 7.34
N ASN A 110 7.24 14.36 8.55
CA ASN A 110 8.43 15.07 9.00
C ASN A 110 9.37 14.06 9.68
N LEU A 111 10.57 13.90 9.12
CA LEU A 111 11.59 12.96 9.55
C LEU A 111 12.42 13.50 10.72
N SER A 112 12.39 14.80 10.99
CA SER A 112 13.09 15.43 12.13
C SER A 112 12.17 15.64 13.34
N ALA A 113 10.86 15.50 13.17
CA ALA A 113 9.89 15.62 14.24
C ALA A 113 8.73 14.64 14.04
N SER A 114 8.63 13.65 14.91
CA SER A 114 7.48 12.75 14.97
C SER A 114 6.71 12.94 16.26
N SER A 115 5.38 12.92 16.21
CA SER A 115 4.53 12.86 17.41
C SER A 115 4.45 11.44 18.00
N ASN A 116 4.97 10.43 17.29
CA ASN A 116 4.99 9.04 17.75
C ASN A 116 6.27 8.79 18.58
N PRO A 117 6.17 8.45 19.88
CA PRO A 117 7.32 8.25 20.75
C PRO A 117 8.30 7.17 20.26
N HIS A 118 7.80 6.09 19.64
CA HIS A 118 8.64 5.02 19.10
C HIS A 118 9.44 5.48 17.87
N LEU A 119 8.82 6.33 17.04
CA LEU A 119 9.51 6.97 15.92
C LEU A 119 10.45 8.08 16.40
N GLN A 120 10.14 8.80 17.49
CA GLN A 120 11.06 9.80 18.05
C GLN A 120 12.38 9.20 18.49
N GLU A 121 12.37 8.02 19.11
CA GLU A 121 13.59 7.34 19.54
C GLU A 121 14.45 6.85 18.35
N LEU A 122 13.82 6.47 17.24
CA LEU A 122 14.52 6.16 15.99
C LEU A 122 15.06 7.45 15.31
N ILE A 123 14.33 8.56 15.41
CA ILE A 123 14.69 9.86 14.85
C ILE A 123 15.83 10.55 15.62
N SER A 124 15.94 10.34 16.93
CA SER A 124 17.00 10.95 17.74
C SER A 124 18.35 10.23 17.65
N ARG A 125 18.38 9.00 17.12
CA ARG A 125 19.59 8.17 17.04
C ARG A 125 20.47 8.47 15.82
N ASN A 126 19.89 8.95 14.71
CA ASN A 126 20.58 9.21 13.44
C ASN A 126 20.09 10.52 12.78
N GLU A 127 20.90 11.12 11.90
CA GLU A 127 20.42 12.15 10.97
C GLU A 127 19.49 11.51 9.93
N ASN A 128 18.20 11.46 10.25
CA ASN A 128 17.20 10.91 9.34
C ASN A 128 16.99 11.84 8.14
N SER A 129 17.05 11.27 6.94
CA SER A 129 16.84 12.02 5.71
C SER A 129 16.13 11.21 4.64
N CYS A 130 15.56 11.95 3.70
CA CYS A 130 14.95 11.44 2.49
C CYS A 130 15.86 11.75 1.30
N LYS A 131 16.21 10.73 0.50
CA LYS A 131 17.07 10.85 -0.69
C LYS A 131 16.52 11.86 -1.71
N GLU A 132 15.24 11.72 -2.05
CA GLU A 132 14.56 12.60 -3.00
C GLU A 132 14.04 13.90 -2.35
N GLY A 133 13.69 13.86 -1.06
CA GLY A 133 13.06 14.96 -0.33
C GLY A 133 11.64 15.30 -0.82
N TYR A 134 10.84 15.94 0.02
CA TYR A 134 9.56 16.51 -0.39
C TYR A 134 9.74 17.99 -0.72
N GLU A 135 9.46 18.38 -1.97
CA GLU A 135 9.66 19.76 -2.46
C GLU A 135 11.11 20.27 -2.25
N GLY A 136 12.09 19.36 -2.30
CA GLY A 136 13.52 19.66 -2.06
C GLY A 136 13.94 19.65 -0.59
N ASP A 137 13.02 19.49 0.35
CA ASP A 137 13.33 19.33 1.77
C ASP A 137 13.59 17.86 2.11
N LYS A 138 14.87 17.54 2.42
CA LYS A 138 15.29 16.18 2.80
C LYS A 138 14.77 15.72 4.15
N ASN A 139 14.27 16.62 5.01
CA ASN A 139 13.64 16.25 6.28
C ASN A 139 12.16 15.89 6.11
N ARG A 140 11.62 15.99 4.89
CA ARG A 140 10.22 15.72 4.61
C ARG A 140 10.08 14.61 3.58
N TYR A 141 9.08 13.76 3.78
CA TYR A 141 8.76 12.66 2.87
C TYR A 141 7.28 12.64 2.52
N GLY A 142 6.96 12.78 1.24
CA GLY A 142 5.59 12.65 0.74
C GLY A 142 5.21 11.18 0.62
N LEU A 143 4.18 10.74 1.36
CA LEU A 143 3.79 9.33 1.40
C LEU A 143 3.11 8.87 0.09
N VAL A 144 2.44 9.80 -0.61
CA VAL A 144 1.69 9.51 -1.84
C VAL A 144 2.58 9.62 -3.06
N ARG A 145 3.03 8.48 -3.61
CA ARG A 145 3.98 8.44 -4.74
C ARG A 145 3.37 8.47 -6.14
N THR A 146 2.62 7.43 -6.54
CA THR A 146 2.00 7.34 -7.87
C THR A 146 0.49 7.20 -7.82
N ALA A 147 -0.03 6.56 -6.78
CA ALA A 147 -1.45 6.26 -6.60
C ALA A 147 -2.10 5.52 -7.80
N LYS A 148 -1.33 4.61 -8.43
CA LYS A 148 -1.74 3.80 -9.58
C LYS A 148 -1.74 2.31 -9.23
N VAL A 149 -2.72 1.57 -9.76
CA VAL A 149 -2.73 0.10 -9.78
C VAL A 149 -1.83 -0.39 -10.92
N GLY A 150 -1.15 -1.53 -10.73
CA GLY A 150 -0.36 -2.16 -11.78
C GLY A 150 1.04 -1.58 -12.00
N GLY A 151 1.47 -0.59 -11.20
CA GLY A 151 2.83 -0.02 -11.29
C GLY A 151 3.95 -1.00 -10.95
N TRP A 152 3.63 -2.23 -10.56
CA TRP A 152 4.60 -3.31 -10.38
C TRP A 152 5.14 -3.84 -11.72
N LYS A 153 4.40 -3.69 -12.83
CA LYS A 153 4.82 -4.16 -14.16
C LYS A 153 6.14 -3.55 -14.64
N GLU A 154 6.47 -2.36 -14.16
CA GLU A 154 7.74 -1.66 -14.46
C GLU A 154 8.96 -2.23 -13.71
N TYR A 155 8.75 -3.09 -12.71
CA TYR A 155 9.80 -3.53 -11.77
C TYR A 155 10.04 -5.04 -11.80
N PHE A 156 9.00 -5.83 -12.07
CA PHE A 156 9.06 -7.28 -11.98
C PHE A 156 9.51 -7.90 -13.31
N THR A 157 10.67 -8.55 -13.30
CA THR A 157 11.11 -9.47 -14.36
C THR A 157 10.36 -10.82 -14.27
N PRO A 158 10.40 -11.69 -15.29
CA PRO A 158 9.78 -13.02 -15.22
C PRO A 158 10.24 -13.83 -14.02
N GLU A 159 11.52 -13.76 -13.68
CA GLU A 159 12.14 -14.52 -12.60
C GLU A 159 11.62 -14.03 -11.24
N LEU A 160 11.48 -12.71 -11.07
CA LEU A 160 10.88 -12.12 -9.87
C LEU A 160 9.39 -12.48 -9.74
N LEU A 161 8.65 -12.53 -10.86
CA LEU A 161 7.26 -12.95 -10.85
C LEU A 161 7.11 -14.41 -10.45
N GLN A 162 7.97 -15.29 -10.96
CA GLN A 162 7.96 -16.71 -10.60
C GLN A 162 8.22 -16.89 -9.09
N ARG A 163 9.20 -16.19 -8.52
CA ARG A 163 9.46 -16.20 -7.07
C ARG A 163 8.24 -15.77 -6.26
N MET A 164 7.62 -14.65 -6.64
CA MET A 164 6.42 -14.16 -5.95
C MET A 164 5.25 -15.14 -6.08
N GLU A 165 5.04 -15.73 -7.26
CA GLU A 165 3.98 -16.70 -7.49
C GLU A 165 4.18 -17.99 -6.68
N LEU A 166 5.43 -18.48 -6.58
CA LEU A 166 5.75 -19.61 -5.71
C LEU A 166 5.36 -19.30 -4.26
N ARG A 167 5.74 -18.12 -3.77
CA ARG A 167 5.40 -17.67 -2.42
C ARG A 167 3.89 -17.53 -2.21
N ILE A 168 3.16 -17.01 -3.20
CA ILE A 168 1.69 -16.92 -3.19
C ILE A 168 1.07 -18.32 -3.07
N ARG A 169 1.50 -19.28 -3.89
CA ARG A 169 0.97 -20.66 -3.85
C ARG A 169 1.23 -21.34 -2.51
N GLU A 170 2.34 -21.05 -1.87
CA GLU A 170 2.64 -21.53 -0.52
C GLU A 170 1.69 -20.92 0.52
N ALA A 171 1.46 -19.60 0.47
CA ALA A 171 0.48 -18.92 1.32
C ALA A 171 -0.95 -19.43 1.08
N GLU A 172 -1.31 -19.77 -0.16
CA GLU A 172 -2.65 -20.25 -0.49
C GLU A 172 -3.01 -21.58 0.18
N LYS A 173 -2.01 -22.36 0.61
CA LYS A 173 -2.24 -23.60 1.39
C LYS A 173 -2.86 -23.32 2.75
N SER A 174 -2.63 -22.14 3.32
CA SER A 174 -3.14 -21.74 4.63
C SER A 174 -4.22 -20.65 4.58
N SER A 175 -4.42 -19.99 3.43
CA SER A 175 -5.34 -18.85 3.31
C SER A 175 -5.87 -18.62 1.90
N SER A 176 -7.17 -18.33 1.74
CA SER A 176 -7.81 -18.22 0.41
C SER A 176 -7.99 -16.80 -0.12
N PHE A 177 -7.41 -15.77 0.50
CA PHE A 177 -7.73 -14.38 0.13
C PHE A 177 -7.19 -13.97 -1.25
N MET A 178 -6.24 -14.71 -1.81
CA MET A 178 -5.63 -14.40 -3.11
C MET A 178 -6.59 -14.54 -4.30
N SER A 179 -7.78 -15.14 -4.11
CA SER A 179 -8.86 -15.13 -5.11
C SER A 179 -9.36 -13.72 -5.45
N LEU A 180 -9.14 -12.73 -4.57
CA LEU A 180 -9.50 -11.33 -4.79
C LEU A 180 -8.80 -10.73 -6.02
N TRP A 181 -7.62 -11.24 -6.39
CA TRP A 181 -6.84 -10.75 -7.54
C TRP A 181 -6.67 -11.81 -8.64
N LYS A 182 -7.61 -12.76 -8.75
CA LYS A 182 -7.54 -13.84 -9.76
C LYS A 182 -7.33 -13.32 -11.19
N ASP A 183 -7.96 -12.21 -11.54
CA ASP A 183 -7.89 -11.64 -12.90
C ASP A 183 -6.50 -11.05 -13.16
N ILE A 184 -5.95 -10.29 -12.20
CA ILE A 184 -4.59 -9.73 -12.28
C ILE A 184 -3.54 -10.86 -12.32
N ARG A 185 -3.74 -11.93 -11.54
CA ARG A 185 -2.84 -13.09 -11.54
C ARG A 185 -2.86 -13.82 -12.88
N ALA A 186 -4.03 -14.02 -13.48
CA ALA A 186 -4.16 -14.68 -14.78
C ALA A 186 -3.40 -13.92 -15.89
N GLU A 187 -3.57 -12.60 -15.95
CA GLU A 187 -2.82 -11.74 -16.89
C GLU A 187 -1.29 -11.87 -16.68
N THR A 188 -0.86 -11.90 -15.41
CA THR A 188 0.56 -11.98 -15.04
C THR A 188 1.19 -13.30 -15.46
N LEU A 189 0.50 -14.42 -15.23
CA LEU A 189 0.99 -15.75 -15.61
C LEU A 189 1.06 -15.92 -17.12
N GLN A 190 0.11 -15.34 -17.87
CA GLN A 190 0.18 -15.32 -19.33
C GLN A 190 1.38 -14.53 -19.82
N ALA A 191 1.59 -13.30 -19.32
CA ALA A 191 2.72 -12.44 -19.71
C ALA A 191 4.10 -13.07 -19.40
N ALA A 192 4.23 -13.72 -18.25
CA ALA A 192 5.45 -14.42 -17.87
C ALA A 192 5.77 -15.64 -18.77
N SER A 193 4.75 -16.26 -19.37
CA SER A 193 4.91 -17.43 -20.24
C SER A 193 5.19 -17.08 -21.70
N SER A 194 4.80 -15.88 -22.17
CA SER A 194 4.91 -15.47 -23.56
C SER A 194 6.16 -14.63 -23.88
N GLY A 195 6.93 -14.22 -22.86
CA GLY A 195 8.16 -13.44 -23.06
C GLY A 195 7.93 -12.03 -23.63
N CYS A 196 6.69 -11.55 -23.66
CA CYS A 196 6.34 -10.21 -24.12
C CYS A 196 6.06 -9.29 -22.93
N TYR A 197 6.88 -8.24 -22.80
CA TYR A 197 6.68 -7.07 -21.95
C TYR A 197 6.40 -5.84 -22.80
#